data_AF-A0A7K3ADJ5-F1
#
_entry.id   AF-A0A7K3ADJ5-F1
#
_cell.length_a   1.000
_cell.length_b   1.000
_cell.length_c   1.000
_cell.angle_alpha   90.00
_cell.angle_beta   90.00
_cell.angle_gamma   90.00
#
_symmetry.space_group_name_H-M   'P 1'
#
loop_
_entity.id
_entity.type
_entity.pdbx_description
1 polymer ?
#
loop_
_entity_poly.entity_id
_entity_poly.type
_entity_poly.pdbx_seq_one_letter_code
_entity_poly.pdbx_strand_id
1 'polypeptide(L)'
;MASEFARLLKQDFSDAKADAEACVTAWRKLSTTMDALTNRHRAHVTGPLHRSWKGDDADSALFFLEDVESRLGVVETEAMAVARVVDTTRIWMESAQTALRNAVRRAEEDRFEVDDDGWVTDPTTADLPRNDPDAQQIVADRSGLLGEYRARITAR
;
A
#
# COMPACT_ATOMS: atom_id res chain seq x y z
N MET A 1 -4.63 -5.46 -27.06
CA MET A 1 -4.84 -4.89 -25.71
C MET A 1 -3.97 -5.70 -24.78
N ALA A 2 -3.03 -5.09 -24.06
CA ALA A 2 -2.24 -5.83 -23.08
C ALA A 2 -3.14 -6.21 -21.90
N SER A 3 -3.02 -7.44 -21.41
CA SER A 3 -3.75 -7.90 -20.23
C SER A 3 -3.38 -7.06 -18.99
N GLU A 4 -4.22 -7.12 -17.95
CA GLU A 4 -3.92 -6.47 -16.66
C GLU A 4 -2.64 -7.04 -16.02
N PHE A 5 -2.37 -8.33 -16.19
CA PHE A 5 -1.15 -8.99 -15.73
C PHE A 5 0.09 -8.37 -16.38
N ALA A 6 0.11 -8.30 -17.72
CA ALA A 6 1.23 -7.74 -18.47
C ALA A 6 1.45 -6.26 -18.12
N ARG A 7 0.37 -5.51 -17.88
CA ARG A 7 0.45 -4.11 -17.42
C ARG A 7 1.09 -4.03 -16.03
N LEU A 8 0.61 -4.78 -15.04
CA LEU A 8 1.14 -4.76 -13.67
C LEU A 8 2.60 -5.20 -13.59
N LEU A 9 3.00 -6.19 -14.39
CA LEU A 9 4.37 -6.69 -14.44
C LEU A 9 5.34 -5.63 -14.98
N LYS A 10 4.95 -4.98 -16.09
CA LYS A 10 5.79 -4.02 -16.85
C LYS A 10 5.70 -2.59 -16.32
N GLN A 11 4.65 -2.24 -15.58
CA GLN A 11 4.44 -0.89 -15.08
C GLN A 11 5.56 -0.44 -14.13
N ASP A 12 6.07 0.76 -14.37
CA ASP A 12 6.91 1.46 -13.41
C ASP A 12 6.03 2.23 -12.43
N PHE A 13 6.27 2.05 -11.13
CA PHE A 13 5.58 2.76 -10.04
C PHE A 13 6.47 3.79 -9.37
N SER A 14 7.63 4.13 -9.96
CA SER A 14 8.55 5.15 -9.43
C SER A 14 7.85 6.50 -9.18
N ASP A 15 7.08 6.99 -10.14
CA ASP A 15 6.30 8.23 -10.01
C ASP A 15 5.23 8.11 -8.92
N ALA A 16 4.43 7.03 -8.95
CA ALA A 16 3.39 6.78 -7.96
C ALA A 16 3.95 6.67 -6.53
N LYS A 17 5.15 6.09 -6.39
CA LYS A 17 5.89 6.03 -5.13
C LYS A 17 6.30 7.42 -4.67
N ALA A 18 6.89 8.23 -5.55
CA ALA A 18 7.29 9.60 -5.22
C ALA A 18 6.08 10.46 -4.80
N ASP A 19 4.98 10.35 -5.53
CA ASP A 19 3.72 11.05 -5.21
C ASP A 19 3.14 10.59 -3.87
N ALA A 20 3.16 9.28 -3.59
CA ALA A 20 2.71 8.75 -2.31
C ALA A 20 3.60 9.23 -1.15
N GLU A 21 4.93 9.25 -1.31
CA GLU A 21 5.87 9.77 -0.30
C GLU A 21 5.68 11.27 -0.05
N ALA A 22 5.45 12.06 -1.11
CA ALA A 22 5.14 13.48 -1.00
C ALA A 22 3.80 13.70 -0.27
N CYS A 23 2.78 12.93 -0.61
CA CYS A 23 1.47 12.94 0.05
C CYS A 23 1.59 12.61 1.55
N VAL A 24 2.31 11.54 1.91
CA VAL A 24 2.57 11.15 3.30
C VAL A 24 3.26 12.27 4.06
N THR A 25 4.28 12.88 3.47
CA THR A 25 5.00 14.02 4.05
C THR A 25 4.07 15.21 4.30
N ALA A 26 3.24 15.55 3.33
CA ALA A 26 2.30 16.68 3.43
C ALA A 26 1.27 16.46 4.55
N TRP A 27 0.68 15.27 4.64
CA TRP A 27 -0.29 14.93 5.69
C TRP A 27 0.33 14.88 7.08
N ARG A 28 1.54 14.32 7.23
CA ARG A 28 2.28 14.37 8.49
C ARG A 28 2.58 15.80 8.92
N LYS A 29 3.00 16.65 7.98
CA LYS A 29 3.23 18.08 8.24
C LYS A 29 1.96 18.78 8.70
N LEU A 30 0.82 18.49 8.08
CA LEU A 30 -0.47 19.05 8.50
C LEU A 30 -0.80 18.63 9.94
N SER A 31 -0.67 17.34 10.25
CA SER A 31 -0.89 16.81 11.60
C SER A 31 -0.04 17.55 12.64
N THR A 32 1.28 17.61 12.45
CA THR A 32 2.19 18.34 13.35
C THR A 32 1.87 19.84 13.46
N THR A 33 1.44 20.46 12.35
CA THR A 33 1.04 21.87 12.36
C THR A 33 -0.21 22.09 13.20
N MET A 34 -1.18 21.17 13.14
CA MET A 34 -2.41 21.26 13.92
C MET A 34 -2.17 21.02 15.41
N ASP A 35 -1.33 20.05 15.79
CA ASP A 35 -0.89 19.88 17.18
C ASP A 35 -0.24 21.17 17.73
N ALA A 36 0.71 21.73 16.99
CA ALA A 36 1.37 22.98 17.37
C ALA A 36 0.38 24.15 17.50
N LEU A 37 -0.62 24.22 16.62
CA LEU A 37 -1.66 25.25 16.67
C LEU A 37 -2.57 25.07 17.89
N THR A 38 -3.00 23.84 18.20
CA THR A 38 -3.78 23.51 19.40
C THR A 38 -3.01 23.91 20.66
N ASN A 39 -1.74 23.53 20.76
CA ASN A 39 -0.89 23.88 21.89
C ASN A 39 -0.71 25.39 22.04
N ARG A 40 -0.52 26.11 20.92
CA ARG A 40 -0.38 27.57 20.94
C ARG A 40 -1.68 28.26 21.35
N HIS A 41 -2.82 27.80 20.81
CA HIS A 41 -4.14 28.32 21.15
C HIS A 41 -4.42 28.13 22.65
N ARG A 42 -4.17 26.93 23.18
CA ARG A 42 -4.32 26.63 24.60
C ARG A 42 -3.45 27.51 25.49
N ALA A 43 -2.17 27.67 25.13
CA ALA A 43 -1.21 28.40 25.94
C ALA A 43 -1.45 29.93 25.93
N HIS A 44 -1.92 30.49 24.82
CA HIS A 44 -1.96 31.94 24.61
C HIS A 44 -3.36 32.54 24.53
N VAL A 45 -4.41 31.73 24.33
CA VAL A 45 -5.80 32.19 24.17
C VAL A 45 -6.69 31.66 25.28
N THR A 46 -7.10 30.39 25.22
CA THR A 46 -8.07 29.83 26.18
C THR A 46 -7.52 29.78 27.59
N GLY A 47 -6.26 29.35 27.77
CA GLY A 47 -5.62 29.25 29.08
C GLY A 47 -5.60 30.59 29.85
N PRO A 48 -5.07 31.68 29.26
CA PRO A 48 -5.14 33.01 29.87
C PRO A 48 -6.56 33.50 30.11
N LEU A 49 -7.47 33.36 29.14
CA LEU A 49 -8.86 33.81 29.26
C LEU A 49 -9.62 33.08 30.38
N HIS A 50 -9.39 31.77 30.56
CA HIS A 50 -9.92 31.00 31.67
C HIS A 50 -9.52 31.55 33.05
N ARG A 51 -8.35 32.18 33.16
CA ARG A 51 -7.86 32.76 34.43
C ARG A 51 -8.40 34.16 34.69
N SER A 52 -8.60 34.98 33.66
CA SER A 52 -8.89 36.41 33.80
C SER A 52 -10.30 36.84 33.44
N TRP A 53 -11.05 36.03 32.67
CA TRP A 53 -12.38 36.38 32.19
C TRP A 53 -13.46 35.49 32.84
N LYS A 54 -14.54 36.11 33.31
CA LYS A 54 -15.62 35.48 34.09
C LYS A 54 -16.98 36.07 33.73
N GLY A 55 -18.04 35.30 34.00
CA GLY A 55 -19.44 35.65 33.75
C GLY A 55 -20.02 34.89 32.55
N ASP A 56 -21.34 34.99 32.36
CA ASP A 56 -22.10 34.19 31.39
C ASP A 56 -21.59 34.33 29.95
N ASP A 57 -21.14 35.54 29.57
CA ASP A 57 -20.54 35.80 28.26
C ASP A 57 -19.18 35.10 28.10
N ALA A 58 -18.39 35.04 29.19
CA ALA A 58 -17.10 34.36 29.20
C ALA A 58 -17.30 32.85 29.03
N ASP A 59 -18.28 32.27 29.72
CA ASP A 59 -18.58 30.85 29.65
C ASP A 59 -19.01 30.45 28.23
N SER A 60 -19.87 31.25 27.60
CA SER A 60 -20.33 31.03 26.22
C SER A 60 -19.18 31.11 25.21
N ALA A 61 -18.31 32.11 25.35
CA ALA A 61 -17.19 32.31 24.43
C ALA A 61 -16.07 31.28 24.64
N LEU A 62 -15.76 30.91 25.88
CA LEU A 62 -14.76 29.89 26.20
C LEU A 62 -15.19 28.52 25.65
N PHE A 63 -16.48 28.18 25.76
CA PHE A 63 -17.02 26.96 25.16
C PHE A 63 -16.78 26.91 23.64
N PHE A 64 -17.03 28.01 22.93
CA PHE A 64 -16.75 28.08 21.49
C PHE A 64 -15.25 27.95 21.18
N LEU A 65 -14.37 28.57 21.97
CA LEU A 65 -12.93 28.47 21.78
C LEU A 65 -12.40 27.05 22.03
N GLU A 66 -12.97 26.33 23.00
CA GLU A 66 -12.66 24.92 23.26
C GLU A 66 -13.16 24.00 22.14
N ASP A 67 -14.31 24.29 21.52
CA ASP A 67 -14.76 23.58 20.32
C ASP A 67 -13.76 23.75 19.16
N VAL A 68 -13.23 24.95 18.97
CA VAL A 68 -12.17 25.19 17.98
C VAL A 68 -10.93 24.34 18.28
N GLU A 69 -10.48 24.26 19.54
CA GLU A 69 -9.37 23.36 19.93
C GLU A 69 -9.68 21.89 19.61
N SER A 70 -10.89 21.44 19.90
CA SER A 70 -11.32 20.07 19.60
C SER A 70 -11.22 19.78 18.11
N ARG A 71 -11.71 20.69 17.26
CA ARG A 71 -11.66 20.55 15.80
C ARG A 71 -10.23 20.52 15.26
N LEU A 72 -9.30 21.27 15.85
CA LEU A 72 -7.88 21.19 15.49
C LEU A 72 -7.30 19.79 15.81
N GLY A 73 -7.63 19.23 16.98
CA GLY A 73 -7.22 17.87 17.36
C GLY A 73 -7.82 16.78 16.47
N VAL A 74 -9.05 16.97 15.98
CA VAL A 74 -9.66 16.07 14.97
C VAL A 74 -8.84 16.10 13.68
N VAL A 75 -8.54 17.29 13.14
CA VAL A 75 -7.75 17.41 11.90
C VAL A 75 -6.35 16.82 12.08
N GLU A 76 -5.71 17.02 13.24
CA GLU A 76 -4.43 16.39 13.56
C GLU A 76 -4.49 14.86 13.43
N THR A 77 -5.51 14.25 14.03
CA THR A 77 -5.69 12.79 14.07
C THR A 77 -6.03 12.25 12.70
N GLU A 78 -6.95 12.88 11.99
CA GLU A 78 -7.36 12.49 10.64
C GLU A 78 -6.21 12.61 9.64
N ALA A 79 -5.43 13.69 9.71
CA ALA A 79 -4.25 13.87 8.87
C ALA A 79 -3.23 12.75 9.07
N MET A 80 -2.97 12.35 10.32
CA MET A 80 -2.07 11.23 10.62
C MET A 80 -2.62 9.89 10.10
N ALA A 81 -3.93 9.67 10.22
CA ALA A 81 -4.59 8.46 9.71
C ALA A 81 -4.47 8.35 8.19
N VAL A 82 -4.71 9.45 7.46
CA VAL A 82 -4.54 9.49 5.99
C VAL A 82 -3.10 9.19 5.60
N ALA A 83 -2.12 9.84 6.24
CA ALA A 83 -0.71 9.56 6.00
C ALA A 83 -0.39 8.07 6.19
N ARG A 84 -0.94 7.44 7.23
CA ARG A 84 -0.71 6.02 7.52
C ARG A 84 -1.32 5.10 6.47
N VAL A 85 -2.54 5.38 6.00
CA VAL A 85 -3.22 4.58 4.98
C VAL A 85 -2.47 4.65 3.65
N VAL A 86 -2.05 5.85 3.22
CA VAL A 86 -1.29 6.03 1.98
C VAL A 86 0.06 5.28 2.05
N ASP A 87 0.81 5.44 3.14
CA ASP A 87 2.11 4.77 3.30
C ASP A 87 1.98 3.24 3.33
N THR A 88 0.98 2.71 4.05
CA THR A 88 0.74 1.26 4.11
C THR A 88 0.34 0.70 2.75
N THR A 89 -0.53 1.40 2.02
CA THR A 89 -0.98 0.99 0.69
C THR A 89 0.19 0.96 -0.29
N ARG A 90 1.04 2.00 -0.29
CA ARG A 90 2.26 2.05 -1.11
C ARG A 90 3.17 0.85 -0.85
N ILE A 91 3.44 0.53 0.42
CA ILE A 91 4.28 -0.61 0.80
C ILE A 91 3.69 -1.93 0.30
N TRP A 92 2.38 -2.12 0.44
CA TRP A 92 1.71 -3.32 -0.04
C TRP A 92 1.77 -3.46 -1.56
N MET A 93 1.57 -2.37 -2.30
CA MET A 93 1.70 -2.36 -3.77
C MET A 93 3.12 -2.70 -4.21
N GLU A 94 4.15 -2.10 -3.60
CA GLU A 94 5.56 -2.40 -3.89
C GLU A 94 5.91 -3.86 -3.59
N SER A 95 5.45 -4.38 -2.45
CA SER A 95 5.65 -5.77 -2.05
C SER A 95 4.93 -6.73 -3.00
N ALA A 96 3.70 -6.40 -3.40
CA ALA A 96 2.92 -7.17 -4.35
C ALA A 96 3.64 -7.26 -5.70
N GLN A 97 4.07 -6.13 -6.26
CA GLN A 97 4.77 -6.14 -7.55
C GLN A 97 6.11 -6.87 -7.47
N THR A 98 6.88 -6.65 -6.41
CA THR A 98 8.18 -7.33 -6.22
C THR A 98 8.02 -8.84 -6.18
N ALA A 99 7.04 -9.33 -5.42
CA ALA A 99 6.79 -10.77 -5.35
C ALA A 99 6.21 -11.34 -6.66
N LEU A 100 5.41 -10.58 -7.41
CA LEU A 100 4.97 -10.97 -8.74
C LEU A 100 6.17 -11.14 -9.70
N ARG A 101 7.03 -10.12 -9.80
CA ARG A 101 8.25 -10.17 -10.63
C ARG A 101 9.17 -11.32 -10.23
N ASN A 102 9.32 -11.58 -8.94
CA ASN A 102 10.10 -12.71 -8.45
C ASN A 102 9.49 -14.07 -8.80
N ALA A 103 8.16 -14.20 -8.78
CA ALA A 103 7.48 -15.43 -9.16
C ALA A 103 7.66 -15.73 -10.65
N VAL A 104 7.50 -14.73 -11.52
CA VAL A 104 7.74 -14.85 -12.96
C VAL A 104 9.19 -15.21 -13.24
N ARG A 105 10.15 -14.47 -12.66
CA ARG A 105 11.57 -14.73 -12.84
C ARG A 105 11.96 -16.16 -12.44
N ARG A 106 11.43 -16.69 -11.33
CA ARG A 106 11.71 -18.07 -10.90
C ARG A 106 11.12 -19.11 -11.84
N ALA A 107 9.92 -18.87 -12.36
CA ALA A 107 9.32 -19.76 -13.36
C ALA A 107 10.18 -19.80 -14.63
N GLU A 108 10.66 -18.65 -15.09
CA GLU A 108 11.57 -18.53 -16.24
C GLU A 108 12.94 -19.19 -15.99
N GLU A 109 13.51 -19.03 -14.79
CA GLU A 109 14.75 -19.72 -14.36
C GLU A 109 14.60 -21.25 -14.42
N ASP A 110 13.41 -21.78 -14.08
CA ASP A 110 13.06 -23.20 -14.17
C ASP A 110 12.62 -23.66 -15.58
N ARG A 111 12.79 -22.80 -16.59
CA ARG A 111 12.45 -23.01 -18.01
C ARG A 111 10.96 -23.17 -18.29
N PHE A 112 10.10 -22.64 -17.43
CA PHE A 112 8.70 -22.43 -17.76
C PHE A 112 8.53 -21.11 -18.50
N GLU A 113 7.54 -21.03 -19.38
CA GLU A 113 7.15 -19.79 -20.04
C GLU A 113 5.94 -19.19 -19.34
N VAL A 114 5.93 -17.87 -19.15
CA VAL A 114 4.78 -17.13 -18.63
C VAL A 114 4.28 -16.22 -19.73
N ASP A 115 3.03 -16.38 -20.14
CA ASP A 115 2.45 -15.55 -21.20
C ASP A 115 2.00 -14.18 -20.68
N ASP A 116 1.55 -13.33 -21.60
CA ASP A 116 1.07 -12.00 -21.26
C ASP A 116 -0.18 -12.02 -20.39
N ASP A 117 -0.93 -13.12 -20.28
CA ASP A 117 -2.10 -13.28 -19.39
C ASP A 117 -1.73 -13.85 -18.00
N GLY A 118 -0.45 -14.16 -17.78
CA GLY A 118 0.05 -14.73 -16.53
C GLY A 118 -0.12 -16.24 -16.44
N TRP A 119 -0.41 -16.91 -17.56
CA TRP A 119 -0.48 -18.36 -17.62
C TRP A 119 0.91 -18.96 -17.79
N VAL A 120 1.19 -19.98 -16.97
CA VAL A 120 2.48 -20.69 -16.99
C VAL A 120 2.36 -21.96 -17.83
N THR A 121 3.22 -22.11 -18.83
CA THR A 121 3.36 -23.29 -19.69
C THR A 121 4.73 -23.93 -19.52
N ASP A 122 4.80 -25.24 -19.81
CA ASP A 122 6.05 -25.99 -19.78
C ASP A 122 6.43 -26.44 -21.20
N PRO A 123 7.33 -25.72 -21.88
CA PRO A 123 7.76 -26.11 -23.21
C PRO A 123 8.61 -27.39 -23.21
N THR A 124 9.24 -27.75 -22.08
CA THR A 124 10.19 -28.86 -22.03
C THR A 124 9.54 -30.24 -22.01
N THR A 125 8.25 -30.31 -21.68
CA THR A 125 7.46 -31.55 -21.66
C THR A 125 6.60 -31.73 -22.92
N ALA A 126 6.53 -30.72 -23.79
CA ALA A 126 5.70 -30.72 -24.98
C ALA A 126 6.09 -31.83 -25.98
N ASP A 127 7.39 -32.10 -26.12
CA ASP A 127 7.95 -33.04 -27.09
C ASP A 127 8.28 -34.43 -26.50
N LEU A 128 7.97 -34.67 -25.22
CA LEU A 128 8.31 -35.94 -24.56
C LEU A 128 7.37 -37.10 -25.01
N PRO A 129 7.90 -38.31 -25.25
CA PRO A 129 7.09 -39.48 -25.58
C PRO A 129 6.15 -39.88 -24.43
N ARG A 130 4.83 -39.77 -24.64
CA ARG A 130 3.82 -40.03 -23.58
C ARG A 130 3.74 -41.48 -23.09
N ASN A 131 4.29 -42.42 -23.87
CA ASN A 131 4.25 -43.86 -23.58
C ASN A 131 5.53 -44.38 -22.91
N ASP A 132 6.49 -43.50 -22.61
CA ASP A 132 7.72 -43.85 -21.91
C ASP A 132 7.56 -43.63 -20.39
N PRO A 133 7.77 -44.66 -19.54
CA PRO A 133 7.67 -44.53 -18.08
C PRO A 133 8.59 -43.45 -17.50
N ASP A 134 9.79 -43.26 -18.05
CA ASP A 134 10.75 -42.27 -17.58
C ASP A 134 10.28 -40.85 -17.94
N ALA A 135 9.67 -40.70 -19.12
CA ALA A 135 9.03 -39.44 -19.51
C ALA A 135 7.79 -39.11 -18.65
N GLN A 136 7.03 -40.12 -18.21
CA GLN A 136 5.89 -39.92 -17.32
C GLN A 136 6.31 -39.41 -15.94
N GLN A 137 7.43 -39.91 -15.41
CA GLN A 137 8.00 -39.42 -14.14
C GLN A 137 8.40 -37.94 -14.26
N ILE A 138 9.09 -37.56 -15.34
CA ILE A 138 9.50 -36.17 -15.61
C ILE A 138 8.27 -35.24 -15.74
N VAL A 139 7.24 -35.69 -16.46
CA VAL A 139 6.00 -34.90 -16.61
C VAL A 139 5.29 -34.73 -15.26
N ALA A 140 5.25 -35.75 -14.41
CA ALA A 140 4.63 -35.68 -13.09
C ALA A 140 5.35 -34.68 -12.17
N ASP A 141 6.68 -34.74 -12.11
CA ASP A 141 7.49 -33.83 -11.28
C ASP A 141 7.35 -32.37 -11.74
N ARG A 142 7.37 -32.14 -13.06
CA ARG A 142 7.19 -30.80 -13.64
C ARG A 142 5.78 -30.26 -13.50
N SER A 143 4.76 -31.14 -13.55
CA SER A 143 3.36 -30.76 -13.31
C SER A 143 3.13 -30.24 -11.89
N GLY A 144 3.83 -30.79 -10.89
CA GLY A 144 3.80 -30.30 -9.52
C GLY A 144 4.33 -28.87 -9.39
N LEU A 145 5.54 -28.63 -9.93
CA LEU A 145 6.18 -27.31 -9.94
C LEU A 145 5.35 -26.26 -10.71
N LEU A 146 4.79 -26.65 -11.86
CA LEU A 146 3.93 -25.79 -12.66
C LEU A 146 2.65 -25.39 -11.90
N GLY A 147 2.08 -26.31 -11.11
CA GLY A 147 0.97 -26.00 -10.20
C GLY A 147 1.34 -24.98 -9.13
N GLU A 148 2.52 -25.09 -8.53
CA GLU A 148 3.01 -24.12 -7.55
C GLU A 148 3.22 -22.72 -8.15
N TYR A 149 3.81 -22.63 -9.34
CA TYR A 149 4.03 -21.35 -10.01
C TYR A 149 2.73 -20.67 -10.40
N ARG A 150 1.75 -21.43 -10.93
CA ARG A 150 0.41 -20.90 -11.20
C ARG A 150 -0.24 -20.38 -9.93
N ALA A 151 -0.22 -21.16 -8.84
CA ALA A 151 -0.78 -20.71 -7.57
C ALA A 151 -0.13 -19.42 -7.05
N ARG A 152 1.20 -19.29 -7.16
CA ARG A 152 1.92 -18.08 -6.72
C ARG A 152 1.62 -16.86 -7.59
N ILE A 153 1.37 -17.05 -8.88
CA ILE A 153 1.03 -15.98 -9.82
C ILE A 153 -0.45 -15.56 -9.68
N THR A 154 -1.37 -16.51 -9.46
CA THR A 154 -2.82 -16.23 -9.41
C THR A 154 -3.38 -15.92 -8.02
N ALA A 155 -2.70 -16.25 -6.92
CA ALA A 155 -3.23 -16.10 -5.56
C ALA A 155 -3.23 -14.64 -5.02
N ARG A 156 -3.33 -13.63 -5.89
CA ARG A 156 -3.21 -12.22 -5.51
C ARG A 156 -4.25 -11.33 -6.16
#